data_AF-A0A935T9X5-F1
#
_entry.id   AF-A0A935T9X5-F1
#
_cell.length_a   1.000
_cell.length_b   1.000
_cell.length_c   1.000
_cell.angle_alpha   90.00
_cell.angle_beta   90.00
_cell.angle_gamma   90.00
#
_symmetry.space_group_name_H-M   'P 1'
#
loop_
_entity.id
_entity.type
_entity.pdbx_description
1 polymer ?
#
loop_
_entity_poly.entity_id
_entity_poly.type
_entity_poly.pdbx_seq_one_letter_code
_entity_poly.pdbx_strand_id
1 'polypeptide(L)'
;MCHRNESASETGGRIAGIAQLSETASLGLLAAIDGTVDELLGVSKVMSGLSTMLAKKATEIEQKPTIEDEYIDEDDAAIDVMASAAAHLKTLLTQLVLRRKAIDEDGRDGRLKGHHCEALHDAYESATGEVAGLIETLEITRSAIISHDLKAEPRGTIEAFSSVEDLIASLHGR
;
A
#
# COMPACT_ATOMS: atom_id res chain seq x y z
N MET A 1 -18.15 -16.22 38.61
CA MET A 1 -17.89 -15.96 37.17
C MET A 1 -16.42 -15.61 37.02
N CYS A 2 -15.61 -16.53 36.49
CA CYS A 2 -14.18 -16.36 36.25
C CYS A 2 -13.87 -16.86 34.84
N HIS A 3 -13.96 -15.98 33.86
CA HIS A 3 -13.40 -16.18 32.52
C HIS A 3 -12.07 -15.44 32.47
N ARG A 4 -10.99 -16.12 32.82
CA ARG A 4 -9.60 -15.70 32.59
C ARG A 4 -8.73 -16.91 32.86
N ASN A 5 -8.55 -17.77 31.86
CA ASN A 5 -7.42 -18.72 31.76
C ASN A 5 -7.40 -19.53 30.45
N GLU A 6 -8.39 -19.42 29.57
CA GLU A 6 -8.40 -20.22 28.32
C GLU A 6 -7.41 -19.69 27.25
N SER A 7 -7.19 -18.37 27.15
CA SER A 7 -6.36 -17.80 26.07
C SER A 7 -4.85 -18.02 26.23
N ALA A 8 -4.32 -18.05 27.47
CA ALA A 8 -2.90 -18.33 27.71
C ALA A 8 -2.55 -19.81 27.50
N SER A 9 -3.52 -20.71 27.73
CA SER A 9 -3.38 -22.15 27.53
C SER A 9 -3.35 -22.53 26.05
N GLU A 10 -4.08 -21.79 25.19
CA GLU A 10 -4.09 -22.01 23.75
C GLU A 10 -2.76 -21.62 23.10
N THR A 11 -2.18 -20.48 23.50
CA THR A 11 -0.86 -20.04 23.02
C THR A 11 0.26 -20.95 23.54
N GLY A 12 0.21 -21.35 24.82
CA GLY A 12 1.17 -22.29 25.41
C GLY A 12 1.09 -23.69 24.79
N GLY A 13 -0.12 -24.17 24.47
CA GLY A 13 -0.34 -25.44 23.78
C GLY A 13 0.16 -25.42 22.33
N ARG A 14 0.02 -24.30 21.62
CA ARG A 14 0.59 -24.10 20.28
C ARG A 14 2.12 -24.08 20.32
N ILE A 15 2.74 -23.41 21.28
CA ILE A 15 4.20 -23.39 21.46
C ILE A 15 4.73 -24.79 21.81
N ALA A 16 4.05 -25.53 22.69
CA ALA A 16 4.42 -26.90 23.04
C ALA A 16 4.28 -27.87 21.85
N GLY A 17 3.22 -27.71 21.04
CA GLY A 17 3.02 -28.48 19.81
C GLY A 17 4.07 -28.17 18.74
N ILE A 18 4.44 -26.90 18.57
CA ILE A 18 5.52 -26.48 17.65
C ILE A 18 6.88 -26.98 18.17
N ALA A 19 7.13 -26.94 19.48
CA ALA A 19 8.35 -27.46 20.08
C ALA A 19 8.50 -28.97 19.92
N GLN A 20 7.41 -29.74 20.01
CA GLN A 20 7.41 -31.19 19.74
C GLN A 20 7.58 -31.54 18.26
N LEU A 21 7.13 -30.69 17.32
CA LEU A 21 7.34 -30.87 15.88
C LEU A 21 8.70 -30.31 15.39
N SER A 22 9.35 -29.51 16.22
CA SER A 22 10.61 -28.80 15.93
C SER A 22 11.87 -29.51 16.44
N GLU A 23 11.86 -30.83 16.64
CA GLU A 23 12.98 -31.63 17.17
C GLU A 23 14.36 -31.47 16.47
N THR A 24 14.48 -30.62 15.45
CA THR A 24 15.73 -30.27 14.77
C THR A 24 15.91 -28.79 14.41
N ALA A 25 14.96 -27.89 14.73
CA ALA A 25 15.12 -26.45 14.47
C ALA A 25 15.80 -25.76 15.66
N SER A 26 16.81 -24.92 15.41
CA SER A 26 17.42 -24.15 16.49
C SER A 26 16.40 -23.11 17.02
N LEU A 27 16.38 -22.87 18.33
CA LEU A 27 15.52 -21.83 18.94
C LEU A 27 15.71 -20.46 18.28
N GLY A 28 16.92 -20.18 17.79
CA GLY A 28 17.22 -18.95 17.04
C GLY A 28 16.50 -18.86 15.70
N LEU A 29 16.32 -19.98 14.98
CA LEU A 29 15.55 -20.01 13.74
C LEU A 29 14.06 -19.73 14.01
N LEU A 30 13.49 -20.34 15.04
CA LEU A 30 12.09 -20.12 15.42
C LEU A 30 11.85 -18.65 15.80
N ALA A 31 12.72 -18.08 16.64
CA ALA A 31 12.63 -16.67 17.02
C ALA A 31 12.78 -15.71 15.82
N ALA A 32 13.62 -16.05 14.84
CA ALA A 32 13.77 -15.26 13.62
C ALA A 32 12.52 -15.33 12.72
N ILE A 33 11.90 -16.51 12.61
CA ILE A 33 10.64 -16.68 11.87
C ILE A 33 9.53 -15.87 12.54
N ASP A 34 9.33 -16.04 13.85
CA ASP A 34 8.31 -15.31 14.60
C ASP A 34 8.51 -13.79 14.48
N GLY A 35 9.75 -13.31 14.63
CA GLY A 35 10.08 -11.89 14.45
C GLY A 35 9.78 -11.40 13.03
N THR A 36 10.07 -12.19 12.01
CA THR A 36 9.76 -11.84 10.61
C THR A 36 8.25 -11.79 10.37
N VAL A 37 7.50 -12.74 10.92
CA VAL A 37 6.03 -12.77 10.83
C VAL A 37 5.44 -11.52 11.51
N ASP A 38 5.89 -11.20 12.72
CA ASP A 38 5.42 -10.03 13.47
C ASP A 38 5.72 -8.72 12.72
N GLU A 39 6.93 -8.58 12.15
CA GLU A 39 7.30 -7.43 11.34
C GLU A 39 6.41 -7.28 10.10
N LEU A 40 6.16 -8.38 9.37
CA LEU A 40 5.31 -8.37 8.17
C LEU A 40 3.83 -8.05 8.51
N LEU A 41 3.32 -8.59 9.61
CA LEU A 41 1.99 -8.24 10.12
C LEU A 41 1.93 -6.76 10.56
N GLY A 42 3.01 -6.24 11.13
CA GLY A 42 3.18 -4.82 11.42
C GLY A 42 3.11 -3.95 10.16
N VAL A 43 3.83 -4.32 9.11
CA VAL A 43 3.78 -3.66 7.79
C VAL A 43 2.36 -3.69 7.25
N SER A 44 1.73 -4.87 7.20
CA SER A 44 0.35 -5.07 6.75
C SER A 44 -0.61 -4.10 7.46
N LYS A 45 -0.56 -4.03 8.79
CA LYS A 45 -1.40 -3.13 9.59
C LYS A 45 -1.17 -1.64 9.28
N VAL A 46 0.09 -1.23 9.12
CA VAL A 46 0.42 0.17 8.80
C VAL A 46 -0.09 0.54 7.41
N MET A 47 0.16 -0.31 6.40
CA MET A 47 -0.26 -0.06 5.02
C MET A 47 -1.79 0.01 4.92
N SER A 48 -2.50 -0.91 5.57
CA SER A 48 -3.96 -0.92 5.64
C SER A 48 -4.54 0.33 6.30
N GLY A 49 -3.91 0.79 7.40
CA GLY A 49 -4.31 2.01 8.10
C GLY A 49 -4.13 3.26 7.24
N LEU A 50 -2.99 3.37 6.54
CA LEU A 50 -2.73 4.47 5.61
C LEU A 50 -3.69 4.44 4.42
N SER A 51 -3.96 3.26 3.86
CA SER A 51 -4.90 3.10 2.76
C SER A 51 -6.30 3.54 3.19
N THR A 52 -6.78 3.12 4.37
CA THR A 52 -8.08 3.57 4.90
C THR A 52 -8.17 5.09 5.05
N MET A 53 -7.10 5.72 5.55
CA MET A 53 -7.05 7.18 5.69
C MET A 53 -7.07 7.89 4.34
N LEU A 54 -6.27 7.42 3.37
CA LEU A 54 -6.20 8.01 2.04
C LEU A 54 -7.50 7.79 1.25
N ALA A 55 -8.11 6.61 1.33
CA ALA A 55 -9.40 6.33 0.70
C ALA A 55 -10.49 7.30 1.19
N LYS A 56 -10.51 7.57 2.51
CA LYS A 56 -11.40 8.59 3.07
C LYS A 56 -11.11 9.98 2.48
N LYS A 57 -9.83 10.35 2.34
CA LYS A 57 -9.44 11.63 1.73
C LYS A 57 -9.82 11.73 0.25
N ALA A 58 -9.64 10.67 -0.52
CA ALA A 58 -10.09 10.61 -1.92
C ALA A 58 -11.60 10.88 -2.01
N THR A 59 -12.41 10.23 -1.17
CA THR A 59 -13.85 10.48 -1.13
C THR A 59 -14.19 11.92 -0.71
N GLU A 60 -13.50 12.48 0.28
CA GLU A 60 -13.68 13.88 0.70
C GLU A 60 -13.36 14.86 -0.45
N ILE A 61 -12.32 14.60 -1.23
CA ILE A 61 -11.92 15.40 -2.39
C ILE A 61 -12.98 15.33 -3.50
N GLU A 62 -13.45 14.12 -3.83
CA GLU A 62 -14.48 13.92 -4.86
C GLU A 62 -15.80 14.62 -4.53
N GLN A 63 -16.13 14.74 -3.23
CA GLN A 63 -17.33 15.41 -2.75
C GLN A 63 -17.16 16.93 -2.59
N LYS A 64 -15.92 17.43 -2.61
CA LYS A 64 -15.65 18.86 -2.47
C LYS A 64 -16.20 19.59 -3.69
N PRO A 65 -17.04 20.64 -3.52
CA PRO A 65 -17.45 21.46 -4.64
C PRO A 65 -16.22 22.09 -5.30
N THR A 66 -16.26 22.21 -6.62
CA THR A 66 -15.21 22.89 -7.37
C THR A 66 -15.58 24.34 -7.57
N ILE A 67 -14.67 25.22 -7.17
CA ILE A 67 -14.75 26.67 -7.35
C ILE A 67 -13.57 27.07 -8.22
N GLU A 68 -13.78 28.01 -9.14
CA GLU A 68 -12.74 28.52 -10.02
C GLU A 68 -11.58 29.12 -9.20
N ASP A 69 -10.34 28.84 -9.62
CA ASP A 69 -9.09 29.21 -8.93
C ASP A 69 -8.90 28.60 -7.52
N GLU A 70 -9.78 27.70 -7.05
CA GLU A 70 -9.62 26.99 -5.78
C GLU A 70 -9.04 25.59 -5.97
N TYR A 71 -7.73 25.55 -6.27
CA TYR A 71 -6.95 24.31 -6.32
C TYR A 71 -6.80 23.64 -4.94
N ILE A 72 -6.74 22.32 -4.94
CA ILE A 72 -6.32 21.50 -3.80
C ILE A 72 -4.80 21.40 -3.74
N ASP A 73 -4.13 21.29 -4.89
CA ASP A 73 -2.68 21.12 -5.00
C ASP A 73 -2.11 22.07 -6.07
N GLU A 74 -2.08 23.38 -5.78
CA GLU A 74 -1.69 24.44 -6.73
C GLU A 74 -0.28 24.24 -7.32
N ASP A 75 0.64 23.64 -6.58
CA ASP A 75 2.04 23.41 -6.99
C ASP A 75 2.34 21.96 -7.36
N ASP A 76 1.32 21.11 -7.53
CA ASP A 76 1.42 19.67 -7.79
C ASP A 76 2.26 18.89 -6.74
N ALA A 77 2.57 19.48 -5.57
CA ALA A 77 3.46 18.87 -4.60
C ALA A 77 2.86 17.59 -3.99
N ALA A 78 1.55 17.56 -3.73
CA ALA A 78 0.88 16.37 -3.23
C ALA A 78 0.84 15.27 -4.29
N ILE A 79 0.54 15.62 -5.55
CA ILE A 79 0.53 14.72 -6.70
C ILE A 79 1.91 14.05 -6.88
N ASP A 80 2.98 14.83 -6.79
CA ASP A 80 4.37 14.36 -6.94
C ASP A 80 4.80 13.47 -5.77
N VAL A 81 4.46 13.86 -4.53
CA VAL A 81 4.75 13.05 -3.34
C VAL A 81 4.01 11.71 -3.41
N MET A 82 2.74 11.69 -3.83
CA MET A 82 1.99 10.45 -3.99
C MET A 82 2.57 9.55 -5.09
N ALA A 83 2.99 10.14 -6.22
CA ALA A 83 3.64 9.40 -7.29
C ALA A 83 4.98 8.78 -6.84
N SER A 84 5.81 9.55 -6.12
CA SER A 84 7.06 9.08 -5.55
C SER A 84 6.85 7.98 -4.51
N ALA A 85 5.88 8.16 -3.61
CA ALA A 85 5.52 7.14 -2.61
C ALA A 85 5.06 5.84 -3.28
N ALA A 86 4.20 5.90 -4.30
CA ALA A 86 3.77 4.73 -5.06
C ALA A 86 4.94 4.02 -5.74
N ALA A 87 5.92 4.75 -6.30
CA ALA A 87 7.11 4.16 -6.90
C ALA A 87 8.00 3.42 -5.87
N HIS A 88 8.20 4.01 -4.69
CA HIS A 88 8.94 3.36 -3.61
C HIS A 88 8.20 2.11 -3.11
N LEU A 89 6.88 2.16 -2.96
CA LEU A 89 6.07 1.02 -2.57
C LEU A 89 6.08 -0.10 -3.62
N LYS A 90 6.09 0.23 -4.92
CA LYS A 90 6.27 -0.77 -6.01
C LYS A 90 7.61 -1.48 -5.91
N THR A 91 8.66 -0.77 -5.48
CA THR A 91 9.98 -1.36 -5.22
C THR A 91 9.93 -2.31 -4.03
N LEU A 92 9.31 -1.88 -2.92
CA LEU A 92 9.10 -2.74 -1.74
C LEU A 92 8.27 -3.98 -2.09
N LEU A 93 7.16 -3.82 -2.82
CA LEU A 93 6.30 -4.91 -3.28
C LEU A 93 7.09 -5.97 -4.05
N THR A 94 7.94 -5.51 -4.97
CA THR A 94 8.84 -6.39 -5.74
C THR A 94 9.76 -7.17 -4.81
N GLN A 95 10.35 -6.51 -3.81
CA GLN A 95 11.22 -7.18 -2.84
C GLN A 95 10.45 -8.21 -2.00
N LEU A 96 9.23 -7.89 -1.54
CA LEU A 96 8.39 -8.82 -0.77
C LEU A 96 8.04 -10.07 -1.59
N VAL A 97 7.67 -9.91 -2.86
CA VAL A 97 7.38 -11.05 -3.77
C VAL A 97 8.62 -11.91 -4.00
N LEU A 98 9.78 -11.30 -4.23
CA LEU A 98 11.04 -12.03 -4.40
C LEU A 98 11.43 -12.79 -3.13
N ARG A 99 11.27 -12.18 -1.95
CA ARG A 99 11.52 -12.82 -0.66
C ARG A 99 10.56 -13.97 -0.40
N ARG A 100 9.28 -13.81 -0.75
CA ARG A 100 8.29 -14.88 -0.67
C ARG A 100 8.72 -16.09 -1.50
N LYS A 101 9.15 -15.87 -2.74
CA LYS A 101 9.63 -16.95 -3.63
C LYS A 101 10.87 -17.65 -3.07
N ALA A 102 11.77 -16.94 -2.41
CA ALA A 102 12.98 -17.53 -1.82
C ALA A 102 12.67 -18.52 -0.69
N ILE A 103 11.51 -18.42 -0.03
CA ILE A 103 11.07 -19.38 1.00
C ILE A 103 10.90 -20.78 0.40
N ASP A 104 10.41 -20.88 -0.84
CA ASP A 104 10.29 -22.17 -1.54
C ASP A 104 11.67 -22.81 -1.79
N GLU A 105 12.68 -22.00 -2.08
CA GLU A 105 14.07 -22.45 -2.24
C GLU A 105 14.62 -22.95 -0.90
N ASP A 106 14.48 -22.18 0.17
CA ASP A 106 14.92 -22.56 1.52
C ASP A 106 14.17 -23.79 2.07
N GLY A 107 12.90 -23.98 1.68
CA GLY A 107 12.11 -25.17 2.00
C GLY A 107 12.60 -26.42 1.28
N ARG A 108 12.94 -26.31 -0.01
CA ARG A 108 13.52 -27.42 -0.79
C ARG A 108 14.90 -27.83 -0.31
N ASP A 109 15.70 -26.87 0.14
CA ASP A 109 17.04 -27.10 0.70
C ASP A 109 16.99 -27.65 2.14
N GLY A 110 15.80 -27.86 2.70
CA GLY A 110 15.59 -28.41 4.04
C GLY A 110 15.95 -27.45 5.18
N ARG A 111 16.19 -26.16 4.85
CA ARG A 111 16.51 -25.11 5.84
C ARG A 111 15.27 -24.65 6.58
N LEU A 112 14.12 -24.67 5.89
CA LEU A 112 12.80 -24.43 6.45
C LEU A 112 11.95 -25.70 6.37
N LYS A 113 11.18 -25.97 7.43
CA LYS A 113 10.17 -27.03 7.46
C LYS A 113 8.85 -26.49 6.92
N GLY A 114 7.95 -27.37 6.47
CA GLY A 114 6.66 -26.99 5.85
C GLY A 114 5.86 -25.92 6.62
N HIS A 115 5.67 -26.10 7.93
CA HIS A 115 4.96 -25.11 8.77
C HIS A 115 5.66 -23.74 8.89
N HIS A 116 6.99 -23.68 8.72
CA HIS A 116 7.73 -22.40 8.70
C HIS A 116 7.47 -21.68 7.38
N CYS A 117 7.51 -22.44 6.27
CA CYS A 117 7.22 -21.90 4.95
C CYS A 117 5.78 -21.38 4.87
N GLU A 118 4.81 -22.13 5.41
CA GLU A 118 3.40 -21.73 5.45
C GLU A 118 3.20 -20.41 6.22
N ALA A 119 3.71 -20.33 7.46
CA ALA A 119 3.57 -19.12 8.27
C ALA A 119 4.22 -17.88 7.61
N LEU A 120 5.39 -18.05 7.00
CA LEU A 120 6.06 -16.97 6.28
C LEU A 120 5.30 -16.60 5.00
N HIS A 121 4.79 -17.58 4.23
CA HIS A 121 4.00 -17.31 3.03
C HIS A 121 2.75 -16.50 3.34
N ASP A 122 1.99 -16.87 4.37
CA ASP A 122 0.79 -16.15 4.78
C ASP A 122 1.12 -14.71 5.18
N ALA A 123 2.19 -14.52 5.96
CA ALA A 123 2.63 -13.19 6.39
C ALA A 123 3.08 -12.32 5.20
N TYR A 124 3.86 -12.88 4.27
CA TYR A 124 4.27 -12.18 3.05
C TYR A 124 3.09 -11.90 2.13
N GLU A 125 2.12 -12.80 2.02
CA GLU A 125 0.91 -12.60 1.22
C GLU A 125 0.08 -11.44 1.76
N SER A 126 -0.17 -11.41 3.07
CA SER A 126 -0.87 -10.31 3.72
C SER A 126 -0.14 -8.98 3.50
N ALA A 127 1.17 -8.92 3.77
CA ALA A 127 1.95 -7.69 3.57
C ALA A 127 1.97 -7.23 2.10
N THR A 128 2.11 -8.17 1.15
CA THR A 128 2.07 -7.89 -0.30
C THR A 128 0.71 -7.31 -0.70
N GLY A 129 -0.39 -7.90 -0.22
CA GLY A 129 -1.74 -7.44 -0.49
C GLY A 129 -1.98 -6.01 0.01
N GLU A 130 -1.60 -5.71 1.25
CA GLU A 130 -1.79 -4.37 1.82
C GLU A 130 -0.87 -3.31 1.18
N VAL A 131 0.36 -3.66 0.81
CA VAL A 131 1.25 -2.75 0.05
C VAL A 131 0.64 -2.46 -1.32
N ALA A 132 0.14 -3.47 -2.03
CA ALA A 132 -0.53 -3.29 -3.31
C ALA A 132 -1.79 -2.41 -3.18
N GLY A 133 -2.62 -2.64 -2.15
CA GLY A 133 -3.80 -1.83 -1.87
C GLY A 133 -3.46 -0.37 -1.56
N LEU A 134 -2.38 -0.11 -0.82
CA LEU A 134 -1.92 1.26 -0.57
C LEU A 134 -1.45 1.96 -1.85
N ILE A 135 -0.72 1.26 -2.73
CA ILE A 135 -0.31 1.80 -4.04
C ILE A 135 -1.53 2.25 -4.84
N GLU A 136 -2.54 1.39 -4.96
CA GLU A 136 -3.77 1.70 -5.68
C GLU A 136 -4.50 2.90 -5.05
N THR A 137 -4.56 2.93 -3.72
CA THR A 137 -5.21 4.04 -3.00
C THR A 137 -4.49 5.37 -3.23
N LEU A 138 -3.16 5.38 -3.29
CA LEU A 138 -2.37 6.57 -3.64
C LEU A 138 -2.70 7.04 -5.05
N GLU A 139 -2.78 6.12 -6.02
CA GLU A 139 -3.11 6.45 -7.42
C GLU A 139 -4.53 7.00 -7.56
N ILE A 140 -5.51 6.43 -6.84
CA ILE A 140 -6.89 6.92 -6.77
C ILE A 140 -6.93 8.32 -6.16
N THR A 141 -6.28 8.52 -5.02
CA THR A 141 -6.29 9.82 -4.31
C THR A 141 -5.64 10.90 -5.18
N ARG A 142 -4.49 10.58 -5.81
CA ARG A 142 -3.82 11.46 -6.78
C ARG A 142 -4.74 11.83 -7.94
N SER A 143 -5.46 10.85 -8.48
CA SER A 143 -6.41 11.08 -9.58
C SER A 143 -7.58 11.97 -9.16
N ALA A 144 -8.05 11.86 -7.92
CA ALA A 144 -9.11 12.70 -7.36
C ALA A 144 -8.65 14.17 -7.24
N ILE A 145 -7.42 14.41 -6.78
CA ILE A 145 -6.81 15.76 -6.72
C ILE A 145 -6.73 16.36 -8.14
N ILE A 146 -6.08 15.66 -9.08
CA ILE A 146 -5.95 16.10 -10.48
C ILE A 146 -7.33 16.43 -11.07
N SER A 147 -8.32 15.56 -10.83
CA SER A 147 -9.67 15.76 -11.38
C SER A 147 -10.40 16.94 -10.76
N HIS A 148 -10.12 17.29 -9.51
CA HIS A 148 -10.67 18.48 -8.86
C HIS A 148 -9.97 19.73 -9.40
N ASP A 149 -8.65 19.73 -9.45
CA ASP A 149 -7.83 20.87 -9.87
C ASP A 149 -8.06 21.23 -11.34
N LEU A 150 -8.17 20.23 -12.23
CA LEU A 150 -8.55 20.45 -13.64
C LEU A 150 -9.96 21.05 -13.81
N LYS A 151 -10.86 20.83 -12.84
CA LYS A 151 -12.19 21.47 -12.86
C LYS A 151 -12.14 22.88 -12.27
N ALA A 152 -11.18 23.16 -11.40
CA ALA A 152 -10.94 24.46 -10.77
C ALA A 152 -10.20 25.42 -11.70
N GLU A 153 -9.50 24.89 -12.72
CA GLU A 153 -8.85 25.70 -13.74
C GLU A 153 -9.81 26.78 -14.28
N PRO A 154 -9.37 28.04 -14.29
CA PRO A 154 -10.17 29.11 -14.83
C PRO A 154 -10.43 28.80 -16.29
N ARG A 155 -11.70 28.53 -16.58
CA ARG A 155 -12.21 28.56 -17.94
C ARG A 155 -12.34 30.02 -18.26
N GLY A 156 -11.19 30.70 -18.39
CA GLY A 156 -11.11 32.04 -18.91
C GLY A 156 -12.05 32.09 -20.10
N THR A 157 -12.83 33.15 -20.22
CA THR A 157 -13.69 33.37 -21.38
C THR A 157 -12.85 33.06 -22.60
N ILE A 158 -13.02 31.86 -23.17
CA ILE A 158 -12.45 31.53 -24.45
C ILE A 158 -13.11 32.60 -25.29
N GLU A 159 -12.37 33.64 -25.67
CA GLU A 159 -12.82 34.55 -26.70
C GLU A 159 -13.19 33.60 -27.84
N ALA A 160 -14.49 33.42 -28.04
CA ALA A 160 -14.97 32.51 -29.05
C ALA A 160 -14.39 33.08 -30.34
N PHE A 161 -13.39 32.39 -30.90
CA PHE A 161 -12.78 32.84 -32.14
C PHE A 161 -13.91 32.95 -33.16
N SER A 162 -14.14 34.16 -33.67
CA SER A 162 -15.22 34.44 -34.62
C SER A 162 -14.99 33.76 -35.96
N SER A 163 -13.76 33.32 -36.21
CA SER A 163 -13.34 32.65 -37.44
C SER A 163 -12.16 31.69 -37.20
N VAL A 164 -11.91 30.81 -38.17
CA VAL A 164 -10.76 29.90 -38.16
C VAL A 164 -9.45 30.70 -38.35
N GLU A 165 -9.50 31.83 -39.08
CA GLU A 165 -8.38 32.74 -39.24
C GLU A 165 -7.90 33.34 -37.91
N ASP A 166 -8.83 33.70 -37.01
CA ASP A 166 -8.50 34.26 -35.69
C ASP A 166 -7.77 33.24 -34.80
N LEU A 167 -8.20 31.97 -34.87
CA LEU A 167 -7.54 30.86 -34.18
C LEU A 167 -6.10 30.66 -34.72
N ILE A 168 -5.94 30.61 -36.04
CA ILE A 168 -4.62 30.43 -36.68
C ILE A 168 -3.68 31.59 -36.34
N ALA A 169 -4.19 32.83 -36.32
CA ALA A 169 -3.41 34.01 -35.96
C ALA A 169 -2.95 33.97 -34.48
N SER A 170 -3.77 33.45 -33.57
CA SER A 170 -3.38 33.30 -32.15
C SER A 170 -2.29 32.24 -31.94
N LEU A 171 -2.31 31.15 -32.72
CA LEU A 171 -1.37 30.04 -32.61
C LEU A 171 0.01 30.35 -33.21
N HIS A 172 0.07 31.22 -34.22
CA HIS A 172 1.33 31.61 -34.84
C HIS A 172 2.11 32.68 -34.07
N GLY A 173 1.53 33.22 -32.99
CA GLY A 173 2.16 34.26 -32.18
C GLY A 173 2.31 35.58 -32.96
N ARG A 174 2.34 36.69 -32.23
CA ARG A 174 2.80 37.97 -32.79
C ARG A 174 4.30 37.94 -33.03
#